data_AF-A0A8T5J536-F1
#
_entry.id   AF-A0A8T5J536-F1
#
_cell.length_a   1.000
_cell.length_b   1.000
_cell.length_c   1.000
_cell.angle_alpha   90.00
_cell.angle_beta   90.00
_cell.angle_gamma   90.00
#
_symmetry.space_group_name_H-M   'P 1'
#
loop_
_entity.id
_entity.type
_entity.pdbx_description
1 polymer ?
#
loop_
_entity_poly.entity_id
_entity_poly.type
_entity_poly.pdbx_seq_one_letter_code
_entity_poly.pdbx_strand_id
1 'polypeptide(L)'
;MKWQDGRRKDPKGCREKDNGRFEIIARDGQARLGKLHTAHGILETPCLLPVINPNIRTIEPREMWDRYGIQALITNSYVIWKHDNLKEKALAEGVHSLIDYPGVIMTDSGTFQSYVYGDVEVGVEEIVKFQKDIGVDIATMLDIFTRPDMTYSQVEKAVDETVDRGQISIDTAGDVMLNGPIQGGLFPELRVKSSVGMSKLDFSIHPIGGIVPIMEQQKYRDLAKIMLACKSNLAPNRPVH
;
A
#
# COMPACT_ATOMS: atom_id res chain seq x y z
N MET A 1 -18.87 11.48 2.27
CA MET A 1 -19.76 10.31 2.42
C MET A 1 -20.80 10.59 3.48
N LYS A 2 -22.04 10.15 3.28
CA LYS A 2 -23.08 10.23 4.32
C LYS A 2 -23.30 8.83 4.87
N TRP A 3 -23.39 8.75 6.19
CA TRP A 3 -23.93 7.59 6.88
C TRP A 3 -25.24 7.16 6.22
N GLN A 4 -25.42 5.85 6.06
CA GLN A 4 -26.67 5.30 5.60
C GLN A 4 -26.97 3.99 6.32
N ASP A 5 -28.26 3.71 6.47
CA ASP A 5 -28.74 2.44 7.01
C ASP A 5 -29.06 1.49 5.85
N GLY A 6 -28.75 0.20 6.03
CA GLY A 6 -28.97 -0.84 5.03
C GLY A 6 -27.80 -1.07 4.07
N ARG A 7 -28.02 -1.94 3.09
CA ARG A 7 -26.97 -2.43 2.19
C ARG A 7 -26.65 -1.41 1.10
N ARG A 8 -25.38 -1.04 0.96
CA ARG A 8 -24.89 -0.22 -0.14
C ARG A 8 -24.68 -1.09 -1.37
N LYS A 9 -25.07 -0.58 -2.54
CA LYS A 9 -24.79 -1.26 -3.80
C LYS A 9 -23.29 -1.47 -3.98
N ASP A 10 -22.88 -2.68 -4.34
CA ASP A 10 -21.49 -3.00 -4.66
C ASP A 10 -20.97 -2.13 -5.82
N PRO A 11 -19.68 -1.75 -5.84
CA PRO A 11 -19.12 -0.88 -6.85
C PRO A 11 -19.06 -1.58 -8.20
N LYS A 12 -18.98 -0.77 -9.27
CA LYS A 12 -18.61 -1.25 -10.59
C LYS A 12 -17.15 -0.91 -10.84
N GLY A 13 -16.37 -1.90 -11.27
CA GLY A 13 -15.00 -1.71 -11.72
C GLY A 13 -14.88 -0.73 -12.87
N CYS A 14 -13.68 -0.20 -13.05
CA CYS A 14 -13.34 0.56 -14.25
C CYS A 14 -13.25 -0.35 -15.49
N ARG A 15 -13.06 0.25 -16.67
CA ARG A 15 -12.71 -0.52 -17.87
C ARG A 15 -11.29 -1.05 -17.68
N GLU A 16 -11.01 -2.26 -18.18
CA GLU A 16 -9.69 -2.91 -18.07
C GLU A 16 -8.53 -1.99 -18.45
N LYS A 17 -8.65 -1.26 -19.58
CA LYS A 17 -7.65 -0.29 -20.05
C LYS A 17 -7.42 0.93 -19.14
N ASP A 18 -8.33 1.19 -18.21
CA ASP A 18 -8.22 2.28 -17.24
C ASP A 18 -7.67 1.79 -15.89
N ASN A 19 -7.47 0.48 -15.68
CA ASN A 19 -6.97 -0.05 -14.41
C ASN A 19 -5.58 0.54 -14.08
N GLY A 20 -5.40 1.05 -12.87
CA GLY A 20 -4.17 1.74 -12.46
C GLY A 20 -4.08 3.21 -12.87
N ARG A 21 -5.04 3.73 -13.67
CA ARG A 21 -5.04 5.14 -14.05
C ARG A 21 -5.38 6.02 -12.86
N PHE A 22 -4.54 7.03 -12.62
CA PHE A 22 -4.82 8.09 -11.65
C PHE A 22 -5.09 9.43 -12.34
N GLU A 23 -6.24 10.02 -12.05
CA GLU A 23 -6.67 11.30 -12.59
C GLU A 23 -6.69 12.36 -11.49
N ILE A 24 -6.13 13.54 -11.76
CA ILE A 24 -6.26 14.71 -10.87
C ILE A 24 -7.47 15.53 -11.29
N ILE A 25 -8.39 15.76 -10.35
CA ILE A 25 -9.62 16.52 -10.57
C ILE A 25 -9.44 17.99 -10.21
N ALA A 26 -8.81 18.25 -9.07
CA ALA A 26 -8.59 19.60 -8.56
C ALA A 26 -7.31 19.64 -7.74
N ARG A 27 -6.73 20.83 -7.59
CA ARG A 27 -5.50 21.05 -6.84
C ARG A 27 -5.56 22.33 -6.03
N ASP A 28 -4.92 22.29 -4.87
CA ASP A 28 -4.55 23.46 -4.09
C ASP A 28 -3.13 23.25 -3.57
N GLY A 29 -2.19 24.06 -4.06
CA GLY A 29 -0.75 23.82 -3.88
C GLY A 29 -0.31 22.40 -4.28
N GLN A 30 0.22 21.65 -3.31
CA GLN A 30 0.62 20.24 -3.48
C GLN A 30 -0.48 19.23 -3.11
N ALA A 31 -1.64 19.68 -2.62
CA ALA A 31 -2.79 18.83 -2.38
C ALA A 31 -3.53 18.57 -3.70
N ARG A 32 -4.17 17.40 -3.79
CA ARG A 32 -4.87 16.94 -4.99
C ARG A 32 -6.15 16.22 -4.58
N LEU A 33 -7.26 16.57 -5.24
CA LEU A 33 -8.40 15.67 -5.37
C LEU A 33 -8.15 14.82 -6.61
N GLY A 34 -8.40 13.52 -6.50
CA GLY A 34 -8.11 12.58 -7.58
C GLY A 34 -8.97 11.34 -7.59
N LYS A 35 -8.85 10.57 -8.66
CA LYS A 35 -9.55 9.29 -8.87
C LYS A 35 -8.54 8.25 -9.31
N LEU A 36 -8.41 7.18 -8.53
CA LEU A 36 -7.68 5.99 -8.91
C LEU A 36 -8.68 4.94 -9.44
N HIS A 37 -8.45 4.48 -10.65
CA HIS A 37 -9.31 3.52 -11.34
C HIS A 37 -8.86 2.09 -11.02
N THR A 38 -9.78 1.29 -10.47
CA THR A 38 -9.49 -0.09 -10.01
C THR A 38 -10.54 -1.07 -10.51
N ALA A 39 -10.26 -2.37 -10.39
CA ALA A 39 -11.20 -3.44 -10.72
C ALA A 39 -12.43 -3.46 -9.77
N HIS A 40 -12.27 -3.03 -8.52
CA HIS A 40 -13.35 -2.99 -7.52
C HIS A 40 -13.85 -1.57 -7.19
N GLY A 41 -13.77 -0.67 -8.18
CA GLY A 41 -14.37 0.66 -8.12
C GLY A 41 -13.41 1.80 -8.43
N ILE A 42 -13.94 3.02 -8.43
CA ILE A 42 -13.11 4.22 -8.52
C ILE A 42 -12.88 4.73 -7.10
N LEU A 43 -11.62 4.77 -6.68
CA LEU A 43 -11.20 5.28 -5.38
C LEU A 43 -10.94 6.79 -5.46
N GLU A 44 -11.69 7.58 -4.69
CA GLU A 44 -11.53 9.02 -4.64
C GLU A 44 -10.46 9.40 -3.60
N THR A 45 -9.49 10.23 -3.97
CA THR A 45 -8.41 10.68 -3.09
C THR A 45 -8.58 12.16 -2.71
N PRO A 46 -8.22 12.59 -1.48
CA PRO A 46 -7.58 11.80 -0.43
C PRO A 46 -8.54 10.82 0.24
N CYS A 47 -8.05 9.62 0.56
CA CYS A 47 -8.80 8.58 1.24
C CYS A 47 -8.01 8.04 2.43
N LEU A 48 -8.73 7.47 3.40
CA LEU A 48 -8.18 6.69 4.49
C LEU A 48 -8.54 5.22 4.26
N LEU A 49 -7.58 4.32 4.45
CA LEU A 49 -7.77 2.88 4.37
C LEU A 49 -7.70 2.29 5.78
N PRO A 50 -8.84 1.93 6.39
CA PRO A 50 -8.84 1.17 7.63
C PRO A 50 -8.07 -0.15 7.49
N VAL A 51 -7.24 -0.45 8.48
CA VAL A 51 -6.47 -1.69 8.55
C VAL A 51 -7.36 -2.81 9.09
N ILE A 52 -7.48 -3.91 8.35
CA ILE A 52 -8.20 -5.11 8.75
C ILE A 52 -7.21 -6.20 9.14
N ASN A 53 -7.30 -6.64 10.40
CA ASN A 53 -6.69 -7.90 10.82
C ASN A 53 -7.70 -9.04 10.55
N PRO A 54 -7.41 -9.99 9.64
CA PRO A 54 -8.35 -11.07 9.33
C PRO A 54 -8.74 -11.92 10.54
N ASN A 55 -7.86 -11.99 11.56
CA ASN A 55 -8.08 -12.75 12.79
C ASN A 55 -8.91 -11.99 13.84
N ILE A 56 -8.95 -10.66 13.78
CA ILE A 56 -9.64 -9.81 14.78
C ILE A 56 -10.40 -8.70 14.05
N ARG A 57 -11.71 -8.89 13.89
CA ARG A 57 -12.60 -7.93 13.20
C ARG A 57 -13.43 -7.16 14.21
N THR A 58 -12.92 -6.01 14.63
CA THR A 58 -13.64 -5.11 15.57
C THR A 58 -14.89 -4.51 14.94
N ILE A 59 -14.81 -4.20 13.64
CA ILE A 59 -15.90 -3.74 12.79
C ILE A 59 -15.83 -4.62 11.53
N GLU A 60 -16.95 -5.19 11.12
CA GLU A 60 -16.96 -6.04 9.93
C GLU A 60 -16.70 -5.21 8.66
N PRO A 61 -15.85 -5.68 7.73
CA PRO A 61 -15.53 -4.95 6.49
C PRO A 61 -16.79 -4.60 5.67
N ARG A 62 -17.75 -5.53 5.56
CA ARG A 62 -19.04 -5.29 4.91
C ARG A 62 -19.76 -4.08 5.49
N GLU A 63 -19.75 -3.93 6.82
CA GLU A 63 -20.35 -2.79 7.51
C GLU A 63 -19.66 -1.47 7.13
N MET A 64 -18.33 -1.49 6.98
CA MET A 64 -17.58 -0.30 6.56
C MET A 64 -17.98 0.18 5.16
N TRP A 65 -18.25 -0.75 4.24
CA TRP A 65 -18.79 -0.42 2.92
C TRP A 65 -20.22 0.13 3.03
N ASP A 66 -21.09 -0.62 3.71
CA ASP A 66 -22.53 -0.40 3.72
C ASP A 66 -22.92 0.89 4.43
N ARG A 67 -22.38 1.12 5.63
CA ARG A 67 -22.80 2.20 6.53
C ARG A 67 -21.90 3.43 6.46
N TYR A 68 -20.59 3.21 6.46
CA TYR A 68 -19.60 4.28 6.58
C TYR A 68 -19.13 4.81 5.23
N GLY A 69 -19.39 4.04 4.18
CA GLY A 69 -19.03 4.38 2.82
C GLY A 69 -17.55 4.16 2.51
N ILE A 70 -16.73 3.61 3.41
CA ILE A 70 -15.31 3.37 3.17
C ILE A 70 -15.14 2.65 1.83
N GLN A 71 -14.29 3.19 0.94
CA GLN A 71 -14.13 2.70 -0.44
C GLN A 71 -12.98 1.70 -0.59
N ALA A 72 -12.02 1.76 0.32
CA ALA A 72 -10.82 0.94 0.30
C ALA A 72 -10.43 0.50 1.70
N LEU A 73 -9.91 -0.71 1.82
CA LEU A 73 -9.33 -1.27 3.04
C LEU A 73 -7.90 -1.70 2.76
N ILE A 74 -7.11 -1.81 3.83
CA ILE A 74 -5.80 -2.46 3.77
C ILE A 74 -5.78 -3.67 4.71
N THR A 75 -5.23 -4.79 4.27
CA THR A 75 -4.94 -5.95 5.13
C THR A 75 -3.49 -6.39 4.96
N ASN A 76 -3.07 -7.44 5.64
CA ASN A 76 -1.69 -7.90 5.62
C ASN A 76 -1.58 -9.27 4.96
N SER A 77 -0.94 -9.33 3.78
CA SER A 77 -0.83 -10.59 3.02
C SER A 77 0.04 -11.61 3.74
N TYR A 78 1.05 -11.18 4.49
CA TYR A 78 1.91 -12.09 5.27
C TYR A 78 1.12 -12.81 6.38
N VAL A 79 0.22 -12.10 7.08
CA VAL A 79 -0.68 -12.73 8.06
C VAL A 79 -1.57 -13.78 7.39
N ILE A 80 -2.13 -13.48 6.21
CA ILE A 80 -2.95 -14.44 5.46
C ILE A 80 -2.10 -15.64 5.02
N TRP A 81 -0.90 -15.40 4.47
CA TRP A 81 0.03 -16.44 4.01
C TRP A 81 0.50 -17.37 5.12
N LYS A 82 0.70 -16.85 6.35
CA LYS A 82 1.22 -17.61 7.49
C LYS A 82 0.19 -18.52 8.17
N HIS A 83 -1.12 -18.26 8.00
CA HIS A 83 -2.17 -19.04 8.64
C HIS A 83 -2.88 -19.91 7.60
N ASP A 84 -2.67 -21.24 7.65
CA ASP A 84 -3.15 -22.18 6.64
C ASP A 84 -4.64 -22.01 6.32
N ASN A 85 -5.51 -21.90 7.33
CA ASN A 85 -6.94 -21.68 7.13
C ASN A 85 -7.26 -20.39 6.34
N LEU A 86 -6.51 -19.31 6.56
CA LEU A 86 -6.69 -18.06 5.83
C LEU A 86 -6.12 -18.17 4.41
N LYS A 87 -4.92 -18.76 4.29
CA LYS A 87 -4.22 -18.98 3.02
C LYS A 87 -5.06 -19.82 2.06
N GLU A 88 -5.54 -20.98 2.51
CA GLU A 88 -6.36 -21.90 1.70
C GLU A 88 -7.64 -21.22 1.23
N LYS A 89 -8.36 -20.55 2.15
CA LYS A 89 -9.59 -19.83 1.80
C LYS A 89 -9.33 -18.67 0.84
N ALA A 90 -8.27 -17.89 1.05
CA ALA A 90 -7.91 -16.78 0.18
C ALA A 90 -7.54 -17.25 -1.24
N LEU A 91 -6.81 -18.35 -1.37
CA LEU A 91 -6.45 -18.93 -2.65
C LEU A 91 -7.64 -19.56 -3.37
N ALA A 92 -8.59 -20.12 -2.62
CA ALA A 92 -9.78 -20.76 -3.19
C ALA A 92 -10.88 -19.75 -3.59
N GLU A 93 -11.11 -18.72 -2.77
CA GLU A 93 -12.27 -17.82 -2.89
C GLU A 93 -11.90 -16.35 -3.18
N GLY A 94 -10.63 -15.99 -3.06
CA GLY A 94 -10.13 -14.62 -3.17
C GLY A 94 -10.24 -13.81 -1.87
N VAL A 95 -9.45 -12.74 -1.79
CA VAL A 95 -9.37 -11.86 -0.61
C VAL A 95 -10.67 -11.11 -0.34
N HIS A 96 -11.41 -10.72 -1.39
CA HIS A 96 -12.70 -10.05 -1.26
C HIS A 96 -13.74 -10.92 -0.56
N SER A 97 -13.79 -12.21 -0.91
CA SER A 97 -14.66 -13.21 -0.27
C SER A 97 -14.19 -13.50 1.16
N LEU A 98 -12.87 -13.59 1.37
CA LEU A 98 -12.29 -13.84 2.69
C LEU A 98 -12.77 -12.81 3.72
N ILE A 99 -12.77 -11.53 3.36
CA ILE A 99 -13.13 -10.44 4.28
C ILE A 99 -14.53 -9.85 4.05
N ASP A 100 -15.33 -10.42 3.13
CA ASP A 100 -16.64 -9.91 2.70
C ASP A 100 -16.62 -8.39 2.41
N TYR A 101 -15.76 -7.98 1.48
CA TYR A 101 -15.65 -6.57 1.11
C TYR A 101 -15.68 -6.35 -0.40
N PRO A 102 -16.61 -5.52 -0.91
CA PRO A 102 -16.81 -5.34 -2.34
C PRO A 102 -15.97 -4.19 -2.93
N GLY A 103 -15.38 -3.34 -2.08
CA GLY A 103 -14.54 -2.21 -2.49
C GLY A 103 -13.07 -2.60 -2.67
N VAL A 104 -12.21 -1.60 -2.82
CA VAL A 104 -10.78 -1.79 -3.12
C VAL A 104 -10.06 -2.45 -1.94
N ILE A 105 -9.27 -3.49 -2.20
CA ILE A 105 -8.41 -4.13 -1.21
C ILE A 105 -6.94 -3.93 -1.56
N MET A 106 -6.24 -3.21 -0.68
CA MET A 106 -4.79 -3.13 -0.67
C MET A 106 -4.22 -4.16 0.32
N THR A 107 -3.05 -4.71 0.01
CA THR A 107 -2.29 -5.53 0.98
C THR A 107 -0.93 -4.94 1.26
N ASP A 108 -0.54 -4.96 2.52
CA ASP A 108 0.84 -4.79 2.95
C ASP A 108 1.61 -6.12 2.80
N SER A 109 2.91 -6.05 2.53
CA SER A 109 3.80 -7.20 2.26
C SER A 109 4.36 -7.86 3.53
N GLY A 110 4.09 -7.29 4.72
CA GLY A 110 4.52 -7.85 6.00
C GLY A 110 5.82 -7.26 6.57
N THR A 111 6.36 -6.20 5.96
CA THR A 111 7.64 -5.60 6.36
C THR A 111 7.59 -4.99 7.76
N PHE A 112 6.44 -4.47 8.18
CA PHE A 112 6.23 -4.04 9.56
C PHE A 112 6.26 -5.21 10.56
N GLN A 113 5.76 -6.38 10.19
CA GLN A 113 5.81 -7.57 11.03
C GLN A 113 7.23 -8.12 11.12
N SER A 114 8.06 -7.98 10.08
CA SER A 114 9.52 -8.20 10.18
C SER A 114 10.13 -7.35 11.30
N TYR A 115 9.71 -6.09 11.40
CA TYR A 115 10.18 -5.18 12.44
C TYR A 115 9.72 -5.60 13.84
N VAL A 116 8.46 -6.02 14.01
CA VAL A 116 7.92 -6.39 15.33
C VAL A 116 8.35 -7.79 15.78
N TYR A 117 8.47 -8.76 14.86
CA TYR A 117 8.60 -10.18 15.16
C TYR A 117 9.92 -10.83 14.69
N GLY A 118 10.79 -10.10 14.00
CA GLY A 118 12.19 -10.50 13.78
C GLY A 118 12.51 -11.06 12.40
N ASP A 119 11.69 -11.96 11.84
CA ASP A 119 11.96 -12.54 10.51
C ASP A 119 10.70 -12.74 9.65
N VAL A 120 10.86 -12.42 8.37
CA VAL A 120 9.87 -12.70 7.32
C VAL A 120 10.43 -13.84 6.47
N GLU A 121 9.78 -14.99 6.56
CA GLU A 121 10.22 -16.23 5.89
C GLU A 121 9.85 -16.28 4.40
N VAL A 122 9.11 -15.28 3.91
CA VAL A 122 8.59 -15.27 2.53
C VAL A 122 9.53 -14.49 1.59
N GLY A 123 9.80 -15.07 0.42
CA GLY A 123 10.60 -14.43 -0.62
C GLY A 123 9.91 -13.24 -1.29
N VAL A 124 10.70 -12.37 -1.95
CA VAL A 124 10.21 -11.19 -2.68
C VAL A 124 9.18 -11.57 -3.74
N GLU A 125 9.51 -12.52 -4.62
CA GLU A 125 8.59 -13.03 -5.65
C GLU A 125 7.39 -13.75 -5.04
N GLU A 126 7.64 -14.55 -3.98
CA GLU A 126 6.61 -15.38 -3.37
C GLU A 126 5.48 -14.54 -2.78
N ILE A 127 5.79 -13.46 -2.06
CA ILE A 127 4.75 -12.62 -1.44
C ILE A 127 3.98 -11.79 -2.46
N VAL A 128 4.63 -11.32 -3.53
CA VAL A 128 3.97 -10.58 -4.60
C VAL A 128 3.06 -11.52 -5.40
N LYS A 129 3.57 -12.72 -5.72
CA LYS A 129 2.77 -13.76 -6.38
C LYS A 129 1.58 -14.17 -5.52
N PHE A 130 1.77 -14.36 -4.22
CA PHE A 130 0.67 -14.68 -3.32
C PHE A 130 -0.43 -13.60 -3.31
N GLN A 131 -0.04 -12.32 -3.26
CA GLN A 131 -0.99 -11.20 -3.33
C GLN A 131 -1.78 -11.21 -4.65
N LYS A 132 -1.11 -11.50 -5.77
CA LYS A 132 -1.75 -11.68 -7.08
C LYS A 132 -2.72 -12.85 -7.08
N ASP A 133 -2.30 -14.00 -6.56
CA ASP A 133 -3.09 -15.25 -6.58
C ASP A 133 -4.35 -15.15 -5.72
N ILE A 134 -4.34 -14.38 -4.62
CA ILE A 134 -5.54 -14.12 -3.80
C ILE A 134 -6.41 -12.98 -4.36
N GLY A 135 -6.04 -12.36 -5.49
CA GLY A 135 -6.84 -11.37 -6.20
C GLY A 135 -6.98 -10.02 -5.49
N VAL A 136 -5.88 -9.46 -4.96
CA VAL A 136 -5.88 -8.09 -4.43
C VAL A 136 -6.01 -7.05 -5.55
N ASP A 137 -6.54 -5.87 -5.24
CA ASP A 137 -6.50 -4.74 -6.19
C ASP A 137 -5.12 -4.10 -6.24
N ILE A 138 -4.52 -3.91 -5.06
CA ILE A 138 -3.23 -3.23 -4.91
C ILE A 138 -2.31 -4.07 -4.02
N ALA A 139 -1.29 -4.66 -4.63
CA ALA A 139 -0.23 -5.36 -3.93
C ALA A 139 0.85 -4.39 -3.42
N THR A 140 1.69 -4.87 -2.51
CA THR A 140 2.89 -4.17 -2.05
C THR A 140 4.11 -5.06 -2.21
N MET A 141 5.20 -4.49 -2.73
CA MET A 141 6.48 -5.20 -2.81
C MET A 141 7.10 -5.40 -1.42
N LEU A 142 8.03 -6.34 -1.29
CA LEU A 142 8.74 -6.57 -0.03
C LEU A 142 9.92 -5.60 0.13
N ASP A 143 9.68 -4.44 0.74
CA ASP A 143 10.70 -3.43 1.01
C ASP A 143 11.56 -3.72 2.25
N ILE A 144 12.69 -3.01 2.41
CA ILE A 144 13.48 -3.08 3.64
C ILE A 144 13.05 -1.95 4.57
N PHE A 145 12.46 -2.33 5.71
CA PHE A 145 12.03 -1.36 6.71
C PHE A 145 13.24 -0.63 7.32
N THR A 146 13.26 0.70 7.23
CA THR A 146 14.29 1.53 7.86
C THR A 146 13.82 2.04 9.23
N ARG A 147 14.62 1.79 10.28
CA ARG A 147 14.34 2.23 11.64
C ARG A 147 15.00 3.58 11.96
N PRO A 148 14.44 4.38 12.89
CA PRO A 148 15.02 5.67 13.28
C PRO A 148 16.42 5.58 13.91
N ASP A 149 16.80 4.44 14.49
CA ASP A 149 18.11 4.18 15.12
C ASP A 149 19.19 3.72 14.14
N MET A 150 18.82 3.42 12.89
CA MET A 150 19.79 2.96 11.89
C MET A 150 20.74 4.08 11.45
N THR A 151 22.01 3.72 11.30
CA THR A 151 23.03 4.60 10.74
C THR A 151 22.76 4.92 9.28
N TYR A 152 23.35 6.01 8.79
CA TYR A 152 23.28 6.40 7.38
C TYR A 152 23.59 5.22 6.44
N SER A 153 24.71 4.52 6.68
CA SER A 153 25.12 3.40 5.81
C SER A 153 24.15 2.22 5.84
N GLN A 154 23.52 1.94 6.99
CA GLN A 154 22.49 0.90 7.07
C GLN A 154 21.23 1.30 6.31
N VAL A 155 20.79 2.55 6.45
CA VAL A 155 19.64 3.08 5.71
C VAL A 155 19.92 3.13 4.21
N GLU A 156 21.13 3.49 3.82
CA GLU A 156 21.53 3.52 2.41
C GLU A 156 21.45 2.12 1.78
N LYS A 157 22.01 1.10 2.45
CA LYS A 157 21.91 -0.29 2.00
C LYS A 157 20.45 -0.75 1.88
N ALA A 158 19.61 -0.39 2.85
CA ALA A 158 18.18 -0.71 2.82
C ALA A 158 17.47 -0.05 1.63
N VAL A 159 17.81 1.21 1.31
CA VAL A 159 17.29 1.91 0.14
C VAL A 159 17.72 1.20 -1.15
N ASP A 160 18.99 0.86 -1.27
CA ASP A 160 19.55 0.21 -2.46
C ASP A 160 18.90 -1.16 -2.68
N GLU A 161 18.85 -1.99 -1.64
CA GLU A 161 18.19 -3.29 -1.69
C GLU A 161 16.69 -3.19 -2.00
N THR A 162 16.00 -2.18 -1.45
CA THR A 162 14.59 -1.96 -1.76
C THR A 162 14.40 -1.62 -3.25
N VAL A 163 15.26 -0.77 -3.83
CA VAL A 163 15.19 -0.45 -5.27
C VAL A 163 15.53 -1.68 -6.13
N ASP A 164 16.54 -2.46 -5.74
CA ASP A 164 16.96 -3.68 -6.45
C ASP A 164 15.85 -4.74 -6.50
N ARG A 165 15.03 -4.84 -5.43
CA ARG A 165 13.84 -5.71 -5.39
C ARG A 165 12.69 -5.22 -6.29
N GLY A 166 12.78 -4.00 -6.81
CA GLY A 166 11.67 -3.35 -7.50
C GLY A 166 11.29 -4.00 -8.82
N GLN A 167 12.27 -4.24 -9.71
CA GLN A 167 11.99 -4.76 -11.05
C GLN A 167 11.39 -6.18 -10.99
N ILE A 168 11.98 -7.07 -10.19
CA ILE A 168 11.48 -8.43 -10.02
C ILE A 168 10.06 -8.45 -9.43
N SER A 169 9.75 -7.51 -8.53
CA SER A 169 8.41 -7.37 -7.95
C SER A 169 7.39 -6.92 -8.99
N ILE A 170 7.76 -5.97 -9.88
CA ILE A 170 6.90 -5.51 -10.98
C ILE A 170 6.62 -6.64 -11.96
N ASP A 171 7.67 -7.36 -12.37
CA ASP A 171 7.55 -8.48 -13.30
C ASP A 171 6.64 -9.58 -12.73
N THR A 172 6.72 -9.83 -11.42
CA THR A 172 5.88 -10.80 -10.72
C THR A 172 4.42 -10.34 -10.63
N ALA A 173 4.19 -9.06 -10.32
CA ALA A 173 2.85 -8.49 -10.20
C ALA A 173 2.09 -8.55 -11.55
N GLY A 174 2.76 -8.27 -12.67
CA GLY A 174 2.12 -8.16 -13.97
C GLY A 174 1.09 -7.02 -13.97
N ASP A 175 -0.19 -7.34 -14.23
CA ASP A 175 -1.25 -6.33 -14.33
C ASP A 175 -1.83 -5.86 -12.98
N VAL A 176 -1.41 -6.47 -11.86
CA VAL A 176 -1.83 -6.04 -10.53
C VAL A 176 -1.11 -4.76 -10.15
N MET A 177 -1.84 -3.75 -9.67
CA MET A 177 -1.23 -2.51 -9.20
C MET A 177 -0.25 -2.80 -8.06
N LEU A 178 0.91 -2.17 -8.10
CA LEU A 178 1.97 -2.40 -7.12
C LEU A 178 2.39 -1.10 -6.43
N ASN A 179 2.36 -1.13 -5.11
CA ASN A 179 2.98 -0.12 -4.26
C ASN A 179 4.50 -0.28 -4.29
N GLY A 180 5.22 0.83 -4.55
CA GLY A 180 6.67 0.94 -4.44
C GLY A 180 7.07 1.89 -3.32
N PRO A 181 7.31 1.39 -2.09
CA PRO A 181 7.59 2.21 -0.92
C PRO A 181 8.89 3.02 -1.04
N ILE A 182 8.84 4.28 -0.58
CA ILE A 182 10.00 5.16 -0.46
C ILE A 182 10.59 5.02 0.94
N GLN A 183 11.81 4.52 1.01
CA GLN A 183 12.59 4.39 2.24
C GLN A 183 13.64 5.50 2.35
N GLY A 184 14.40 5.55 3.45
CA GLY A 184 15.47 6.54 3.64
C GLY A 184 15.58 7.12 5.05
N GLY A 185 14.88 6.56 6.04
CA GLY A 185 14.97 7.01 7.43
C GLY A 185 14.72 8.51 7.59
N LEU A 186 15.57 9.16 8.37
CA LEU A 186 15.56 10.61 8.61
C LEU A 186 16.44 11.41 7.64
N PHE A 187 17.11 10.75 6.69
CA PHE A 187 18.13 11.35 5.82
C PHE A 187 17.51 11.84 4.51
N PRO A 188 17.36 13.17 4.29
CA PRO A 188 16.70 13.70 3.10
C PRO A 188 17.32 13.22 1.78
N GLU A 189 18.65 13.12 1.72
CA GLU A 189 19.41 12.64 0.58
C GLU A 189 19.08 11.18 0.21
N LEU A 190 18.84 10.32 1.21
CA LEU A 190 18.42 8.94 0.98
C LEU A 190 16.95 8.85 0.58
N ARG A 191 16.09 9.74 1.09
CA ARG A 191 14.70 9.89 0.62
C ARG A 191 14.65 10.31 -0.85
N VAL A 192 15.54 11.22 -1.27
CA VAL A 192 15.70 11.62 -2.69
C VAL A 192 16.20 10.43 -3.51
N LYS A 193 17.26 9.74 -3.06
CA LYS A 193 17.81 8.54 -3.72
C LYS A 193 16.72 7.49 -3.97
N SER A 194 15.95 7.15 -2.94
CA SER A 194 14.85 6.19 -3.01
C SER A 194 13.74 6.68 -3.96
N SER A 195 13.32 7.95 -3.86
CA SER A 195 12.28 8.51 -4.73
C SER A 195 12.66 8.48 -6.21
N VAL A 196 13.91 8.83 -6.53
CA VAL A 196 14.43 8.79 -7.90
C VAL A 196 14.55 7.35 -8.40
N GLY A 197 15.01 6.42 -7.55
CA GLY A 197 15.09 4.99 -7.89
C GLY A 197 13.71 4.41 -8.21
N MET A 198 12.74 4.61 -7.32
CA MET A 198 11.38 4.08 -7.49
C MET A 198 10.60 4.75 -8.61
N SER A 199 10.85 6.02 -8.91
CA SER A 199 10.15 6.71 -10.00
C SER A 199 10.57 6.24 -11.39
N LYS A 200 11.73 5.59 -11.52
CA LYS A 200 12.18 4.97 -12.78
C LYS A 200 11.48 3.65 -13.08
N LEU A 201 10.82 3.07 -12.08
CA LEU A 201 10.13 1.80 -12.15
C LEU A 201 8.63 2.01 -12.29
N ASP A 202 7.92 1.01 -12.82
CA ASP A 202 6.49 1.11 -13.14
C ASP A 202 5.56 0.77 -11.96
N PHE A 203 5.79 1.40 -10.82
CA PHE A 203 4.87 1.31 -9.68
C PHE A 203 3.62 2.16 -9.90
N SER A 204 2.48 1.69 -9.42
CA SER A 204 1.21 2.42 -9.53
C SER A 204 1.10 3.51 -8.46
N ILE A 205 1.64 3.25 -7.27
CA ILE A 205 1.50 4.08 -6.07
C ILE A 205 2.83 4.10 -5.30
N HIS A 206 3.16 5.23 -4.67
CA HIS A 206 4.37 5.35 -3.86
C HIS A 206 4.04 5.63 -2.38
N PRO A 207 4.02 4.61 -1.53
CA PRO A 207 3.97 4.80 -0.09
C PRO A 207 5.24 5.49 0.46
N ILE A 208 5.14 6.25 1.54
CA ILE A 208 6.31 6.79 2.26
C ILE A 208 6.53 5.96 3.53
N GLY A 209 7.51 5.05 3.49
CA GLY A 209 7.80 4.08 4.55
C GLY A 209 8.65 4.64 5.70
N GLY A 210 8.70 3.88 6.80
CA GLY A 210 9.56 4.18 7.96
C GLY A 210 9.13 5.39 8.80
N ILE A 211 7.91 5.90 8.61
CA ILE A 211 7.42 7.11 9.29
C ILE A 211 6.60 6.85 10.56
N VAL A 212 6.17 5.60 10.81
CA VAL A 212 5.33 5.24 11.98
C VAL A 212 5.95 5.71 13.31
N PRO A 213 7.24 5.41 13.62
CA PRO A 213 7.83 5.88 14.88
C PRO A 213 7.93 7.41 14.99
N ILE A 214 8.04 8.11 13.85
CA ILE A 214 8.11 9.58 13.79
C ILE A 214 6.75 10.19 14.12
N MET A 215 5.67 9.57 13.63
CA MET A 215 4.30 9.97 13.93
C MET A 215 3.92 9.68 15.39
N GLU A 216 4.27 8.51 15.92
CA GLU A 216 4.03 8.15 17.33
C GLU A 216 4.72 9.10 18.30
N GLN A 217 5.93 9.54 17.96
CA GLN A 217 6.70 10.52 18.74
C GLN A 217 6.32 11.98 18.42
N GLN A 218 5.31 12.21 17.59
CA GLN A 218 4.82 13.54 17.20
C GLN A 218 5.91 14.46 16.60
N LYS A 219 6.90 13.86 15.92
CA LYS A 219 8.01 14.58 15.28
C LYS A 219 7.59 15.15 13.92
N TYR A 220 6.54 15.98 13.92
CA TYR A 220 5.91 16.49 12.70
C TYR A 220 6.85 17.36 11.83
N ARG A 221 7.85 18.01 12.44
CA ARG A 221 8.87 18.75 11.68
C ARG A 221 9.71 17.81 10.81
N ASP A 222 10.09 16.65 11.35
CA ASP A 222 10.86 15.67 10.60
C ASP A 222 10.00 14.96 9.57
N LEU A 223 8.73 14.67 9.91
CA LEU A 223 7.74 14.19 8.94
C LEU A 223 7.60 15.15 7.75
N ALA A 224 7.46 16.46 7.99
CA ALA A 224 7.35 17.45 6.92
C ALA A 224 8.61 17.49 6.02
N LYS A 225 9.82 17.39 6.59
CA LYS A 225 11.07 17.30 5.82
C LYS A 225 11.11 16.05 4.94
N ILE A 226 10.72 14.90 5.49
CA ILE A 226 10.63 13.63 4.74
C ILE A 226 9.66 13.79 3.57
N MET A 227 8.47 14.33 3.82
CA MET A 227 7.44 14.54 2.79
C MET A 227 7.94 15.46 1.67
N LEU A 228 8.62 16.56 2.00
CA LEU A 228 9.18 17.50 1.02
C LEU A 228 10.29 16.86 0.17
N ALA A 229 11.18 16.08 0.80
CA ALA A 229 12.26 15.37 0.11
C ALA A 229 11.71 14.34 -0.89
N CYS A 230 10.67 13.60 -0.50
CA CYS A 230 10.06 12.59 -1.37
C CYS A 230 9.25 13.24 -2.51
N LYS A 231 8.27 14.09 -2.19
CA LYS A 231 7.28 14.59 -3.17
C LYS A 231 7.89 15.41 -4.30
N SER A 232 9.04 16.04 -4.08
CA SER A 232 9.73 16.82 -5.11
C SER A 232 10.33 15.95 -6.23
N ASN A 233 10.44 14.64 -6.01
CA ASN A 233 11.10 13.69 -6.90
C ASN A 233 10.17 12.55 -7.36
N LEU A 234 8.89 12.57 -6.98
CA LEU A 234 7.90 11.58 -7.38
C LEU A 234 7.05 12.10 -8.55
N ALA A 235 6.64 11.18 -9.42
CA ALA A 235 5.81 11.50 -10.57
C ALA A 235 4.44 12.05 -10.11
N PRO A 236 4.01 13.24 -10.58
CA PRO A 236 2.77 13.87 -10.11
C PRO A 236 1.51 13.17 -10.60
N ASN A 237 1.61 12.18 -11.49
CA ASN A 237 0.52 11.35 -11.97
C ASN A 237 0.34 10.05 -11.18
N ARG A 238 1.09 9.83 -10.10
CA ARG A 238 0.91 8.67 -9.20
C ARG A 238 0.37 9.11 -7.84
N PRO A 239 -0.49 8.30 -7.18
CA PRO A 239 -0.84 8.50 -5.79
C PRO A 239 0.39 8.36 -4.87
N VAL A 240 0.36 9.10 -3.76
CA VAL A 240 1.35 8.98 -2.68
C VAL A 240 0.57 8.53 -1.44
N HIS A 241 1.04 7.46 -0.80
CA HIS A 241 0.41 6.87 0.38
C HIS A 241 1.22 7.20 1.64
#